data_AF-X6LNM9-F1
#
_entry.id   AF-X6LNM9-F1
#
_cell.length_a   1.000
_cell.length_b   1.000
_cell.length_c   1.000
_cell.angle_alpha   90.00
_cell.angle_beta   90.00
_cell.angle_gamma   90.00
#
_symmetry.space_group_name_H-M   'P 1'
#
loop_
_entity.id
_entity.type
_entity.pdbx_description
1 polymer ?
#
loop_
_entity_poly.entity_id
_entity_poly.type
_entity_poly.pdbx_seq_one_letter_code
_entity_poly.pdbx_strand_id
1 'polypeptide(L)'
;QGYCTNKEGCIASKGDRLVWVNQEFRDISITPIQTCYICPSCEKSTVLSVIRVTFFNSEYSIESSDGSLREIDKKYKCAHKLESGLSYKLKANKIVQHATSLEDLIDQSKKAMKSQEILNLVRELERCSITVAKPEEVKDMKRLSEKIKSDYNGDFNQ
;
A
#
# COMPACT_ATOMS: atom_id res chain seq x y z
N GLN A 1 -5.44 -9.60 -6.17
CA GLN A 1 -5.28 -9.76 -7.63
C GLN A 1 -5.70 -11.16 -8.04
N GLY A 2 -6.39 -11.27 -9.16
CA GLY A 2 -6.86 -12.54 -9.68
C GLY A 2 -7.14 -12.49 -11.18
N TYR A 3 -7.68 -13.57 -11.72
CA TYR A 3 -8.13 -13.63 -13.12
C TYR A 3 -9.64 -13.47 -13.20
N CYS A 4 -10.10 -12.72 -14.21
CA CYS A 4 -11.50 -12.64 -14.57
C CYS A 4 -11.88 -13.83 -15.47
N THR A 5 -12.99 -14.51 -15.17
CA THR A 5 -13.46 -15.67 -15.95
C THR A 5 -14.42 -15.33 -17.09
N ASN A 6 -14.82 -14.06 -17.25
CA ASN A 6 -15.73 -13.61 -18.29
C ASN A 6 -15.01 -13.46 -19.66
N LYS A 7 -14.76 -14.60 -20.32
CA LYS A 7 -14.01 -14.66 -21.59
C LYS A 7 -14.66 -13.88 -22.72
N GLU A 8 -15.98 -13.82 -22.78
CA GLU A 8 -16.70 -13.18 -23.90
C GLU A 8 -16.83 -11.67 -23.74
N GLY A 9 -17.05 -11.21 -22.51
CA GLY A 9 -17.39 -9.82 -22.20
C GLY A 9 -16.34 -9.03 -21.41
N CYS A 10 -15.13 -9.55 -21.18
CA CYS A 10 -14.08 -8.84 -20.45
C CYS A 10 -12.75 -8.82 -21.19
N ILE A 11 -12.23 -7.62 -21.47
CA ILE A 11 -10.93 -7.44 -22.14
C ILE A 11 -9.77 -8.01 -21.32
N ALA A 12 -9.82 -7.88 -19.99
CA ALA A 12 -8.79 -8.43 -19.11
C ALA A 12 -8.77 -9.96 -19.15
N SER A 13 -9.95 -10.60 -19.25
CA SER A 13 -10.06 -12.05 -19.40
C SER A 13 -9.53 -12.53 -20.76
N LYS A 14 -9.89 -11.86 -21.87
CA LYS A 14 -9.41 -12.20 -23.21
C LYS A 14 -7.89 -12.10 -23.38
N GLY A 15 -7.26 -11.20 -22.64
CA GLY A 15 -5.82 -11.01 -22.65
C GLY A 15 -5.06 -11.73 -21.53
N ASP A 16 -5.72 -12.65 -20.80
CA ASP A 16 -5.15 -13.34 -19.63
C ASP A 16 -4.45 -12.40 -18.63
N ARG A 17 -5.02 -11.20 -18.45
CA ARG A 17 -4.45 -10.16 -17.58
C ARG A 17 -4.97 -10.29 -16.16
N LEU A 18 -4.07 -10.11 -15.20
CA LEU A 18 -4.44 -9.99 -13.80
C LEU A 18 -5.24 -8.72 -13.56
N VAL A 19 -6.36 -8.86 -12.86
CA VAL A 19 -7.17 -7.76 -12.40
C VAL A 19 -6.92 -7.46 -10.93
N TRP A 20 -6.92 -6.16 -10.62
CA TRP A 20 -6.75 -5.64 -9.27
C TRP A 20 -8.11 -5.25 -8.73
N VAL A 21 -8.50 -5.86 -7.61
CA VAL A 21 -9.73 -5.50 -6.91
C VAL A 21 -9.30 -4.75 -5.67
N ASN A 22 -9.70 -3.48 -5.57
CA ASN A 22 -9.45 -2.69 -4.36
C ASN A 22 -10.41 -3.16 -3.26
N GLN A 23 -9.89 -3.28 -2.04
CA GLN A 23 -10.66 -3.67 -0.85
C GLN A 23 -10.67 -2.58 0.22
N GLU A 24 -10.05 -1.43 -0.06
CA GLU A 24 -9.84 -0.34 0.88
C GLU A 24 -9.09 -0.78 2.15
N PHE A 25 -8.99 0.10 3.14
CA PHE A 25 -8.46 -0.22 4.46
C PHE A 25 -9.55 -0.89 5.31
N ARG A 26 -9.54 -2.22 5.36
CA ARG A 26 -10.46 -2.99 6.18
C ARG A 26 -9.92 -4.37 6.53
N ASP A 27 -10.60 -5.03 7.45
CA ASP A 27 -10.33 -6.41 7.82
C ASP A 27 -11.16 -7.34 6.91
N ILE A 28 -10.50 -8.29 6.24
CA ILE A 28 -11.16 -9.29 5.37
C ILE A 28 -10.63 -10.69 5.64
N SER A 29 -11.48 -11.68 5.39
CA SER A 29 -11.09 -13.08 5.30
C SER A 29 -11.29 -13.55 3.87
N ILE A 30 -10.30 -14.23 3.30
CA ILE A 30 -10.37 -14.72 1.92
C ILE A 30 -9.95 -16.18 1.82
N THR A 31 -10.60 -16.90 0.91
CA THR A 31 -10.16 -18.21 0.47
C THR A 31 -9.95 -18.09 -1.05
N PRO A 32 -8.70 -18.20 -1.55
CA PRO A 32 -8.33 -17.89 -2.93
C PRO A 32 -9.27 -18.36 -4.03
N ILE A 33 -9.92 -19.52 -3.87
CA ILE A 33 -10.77 -20.16 -4.89
C ILE A 33 -12.27 -19.96 -4.65
N GLN A 34 -12.68 -19.60 -3.43
CA GLN A 34 -14.11 -19.46 -3.08
C GLN A 34 -14.59 -18.01 -3.12
N THR A 35 -13.69 -17.05 -3.01
CA THR A 35 -14.07 -15.64 -2.96
C THR A 35 -14.30 -15.09 -4.37
N CYS A 36 -15.51 -14.59 -4.63
CA CYS A 36 -15.85 -13.94 -5.89
C CYS A 36 -15.79 -12.42 -5.73
N TYR A 37 -14.93 -11.78 -6.52
CA TYR A 37 -14.83 -10.32 -6.57
C TYR A 37 -15.36 -9.75 -7.87
N ILE A 38 -15.85 -8.51 -7.78
CA ILE A 38 -16.24 -7.69 -8.93
C ILE A 38 -14.98 -7.36 -9.73
N CYS A 39 -14.98 -7.76 -11.00
CA CYS A 39 -13.91 -7.41 -11.92
C CYS A 39 -14.05 -5.92 -12.28
N PRO A 40 -13.02 -5.07 -12.09
CA PRO A 40 -13.11 -3.65 -12.44
C PRO A 40 -13.22 -3.41 -13.96
N SER A 41 -12.88 -4.40 -14.80
CA SER A 41 -12.89 -4.26 -16.26
C SER A 41 -14.23 -4.60 -16.91
N CYS A 42 -15.08 -5.39 -16.24
CA CYS A 42 -16.40 -5.75 -16.78
C CYS A 42 -17.54 -5.62 -15.77
N GLU A 43 -17.23 -5.17 -14.55
CA GLU A 43 -18.16 -4.91 -13.44
C GLU A 43 -18.98 -6.13 -12.98
N LYS A 44 -18.63 -7.32 -13.45
CA LYS A 44 -19.26 -8.58 -13.05
C LYS A 44 -18.46 -9.30 -11.97
N SER A 45 -19.16 -9.96 -11.06
CA SER A 45 -18.58 -10.84 -10.04
C SER A 45 -17.99 -12.10 -10.70
N THR A 46 -16.73 -11.99 -11.14
CA THR A 46 -16.10 -12.95 -12.09
C THR A 46 -14.63 -13.22 -11.76
N VAL A 47 -14.10 -12.60 -10.71
CA VAL A 47 -12.76 -12.89 -10.22
C VAL A 47 -12.87 -14.01 -9.19
N LEU A 48 -12.77 -15.25 -9.67
CA LEU A 48 -12.99 -16.46 -8.86
C LEU A 48 -11.71 -17.01 -8.22
N SER A 49 -10.54 -16.62 -8.72
CA SER A 49 -9.25 -17.07 -8.19
C SER A 49 -8.36 -15.89 -7.87
N VAL A 50 -8.09 -15.68 -6.58
CA VAL A 50 -7.17 -14.66 -6.07
C VAL A 50 -5.83 -15.30 -5.79
N ILE A 51 -4.83 -14.99 -6.61
CA ILE A 51 -3.49 -15.59 -6.50
C ILE A 51 -2.51 -14.76 -5.65
N ARG A 52 -2.86 -13.49 -5.41
CA ARG A 52 -1.97 -12.54 -4.74
C ARG A 52 -2.75 -11.45 -4.02
N VAL A 53 -2.31 -11.08 -2.82
CA VAL A 53 -2.71 -9.85 -2.13
C VAL A 53 -1.57 -8.84 -2.16
N THR A 54 -1.88 -7.56 -2.23
CA THR A 54 -0.88 -6.50 -2.13
C THR A 54 -1.42 -5.40 -1.22
N PHE A 55 -0.62 -5.10 -0.20
CA PHE A 55 -0.84 -4.02 0.74
C PHE A 55 -0.11 -2.78 0.23
N PHE A 56 -0.79 -1.64 0.22
CA PHE A 56 -0.24 -0.36 -0.22
C PHE A 56 -0.53 0.70 0.84
N ASN A 57 0.49 1.50 1.18
CA ASN A 57 0.39 2.60 2.14
C ASN A 57 -0.40 2.20 3.39
N SER A 58 -0.06 1.02 3.94
CA SER A 58 -0.80 0.44 5.04
C SER A 58 0.11 -0.16 6.07
N GLU A 59 -0.27 0.00 7.33
CA GLU A 59 0.03 -0.97 8.38
C GLU A 59 -0.87 -2.18 8.16
N TYR A 60 -0.28 -3.35 7.96
CA TYR A 60 -1.02 -4.55 7.61
C TYR A 60 -0.66 -5.75 8.47
N SER A 61 -1.58 -6.71 8.49
CA SER A 61 -1.28 -8.07 8.89
C SER A 61 -1.86 -9.08 7.92
N ILE A 62 -1.15 -10.18 7.74
CA ILE A 62 -1.61 -11.37 7.02
C ILE A 62 -1.34 -12.59 7.87
N GLU A 63 -2.35 -13.45 7.98
CA GLU A 63 -2.27 -14.71 8.71
C GLU A 63 -2.94 -15.82 7.88
N SER A 64 -2.23 -16.93 7.63
CA SER A 64 -2.79 -18.12 7.00
C SER A 64 -3.43 -19.06 8.02
N SER A 65 -4.43 -19.83 7.59
CA SER A 65 -5.19 -20.74 8.47
C SER A 65 -4.38 -21.89 9.06
N ASP A 66 -3.28 -22.29 8.43
CA ASP A 66 -2.34 -23.30 8.91
C ASP A 66 -1.21 -22.69 9.77
N GLY A 67 -1.17 -21.37 9.93
CA GLY A 67 -0.16 -20.64 10.68
C GLY A 67 1.21 -20.56 10.01
N SER A 68 1.38 -21.06 8.78
CA SER A 68 2.67 -21.03 8.07
C SER A 68 3.11 -19.61 7.69
N LEU A 69 2.15 -18.71 7.44
CA LEU A 69 2.37 -17.30 7.17
C LEU A 69 1.70 -16.45 8.25
N ARG A 70 2.50 -15.70 9.00
CA ARG A 70 2.02 -14.66 9.90
C ARG A 70 2.98 -13.48 9.86
N GLU A 71 2.49 -12.35 9.36
CA GLU A 71 3.28 -11.13 9.23
C GLU A 71 2.48 -9.93 9.69
N ILE A 72 3.13 -9.03 10.43
CA ILE A 72 2.62 -7.72 10.83
C ILE A 72 3.71 -6.73 10.46
N ASP A 73 3.40 -5.76 9.59
CA ASP A 73 4.40 -4.83 9.08
C ASP A 73 3.77 -3.49 8.66
N LYS A 74 4.61 -2.49 8.43
CA LYS A 74 4.27 -1.16 7.91
C LYS A 74 5.16 -0.84 6.71
N LYS A 75 4.75 -1.30 5.53
CA LYS A 75 5.48 -1.07 4.28
C LYS A 75 4.65 -0.23 3.31
N TYR A 76 5.34 0.61 2.53
CA TYR A 76 4.72 1.35 1.42
C TYR A 76 4.02 0.40 0.44
N LYS A 77 4.65 -0.73 0.13
CA LYS A 77 4.10 -1.77 -0.74
C LYS A 77 4.65 -3.13 -0.33
N CYS A 78 3.76 -4.10 -0.10
CA CYS A 78 4.15 -5.49 0.08
C CYS A 78 3.17 -6.42 -0.59
N ALA A 79 3.67 -7.51 -1.20
CA ALA A 79 2.86 -8.40 -2.01
C ALA A 79 3.09 -9.86 -1.63
N HIS A 80 2.00 -10.56 -1.29
CA HIS A 80 2.02 -11.95 -0.85
C HIS A 80 1.31 -12.84 -1.86
N LYS A 81 1.97 -13.91 -2.29
CA LYS A 81 1.32 -14.98 -3.07
C LYS A 81 0.42 -15.77 -2.11
N LEU A 82 -0.76 -16.14 -2.60
CA LEU A 82 -1.69 -16.95 -1.83
C LEU A 82 -1.66 -18.38 -2.34
N GLU A 83 -1.66 -19.33 -1.41
CA GLU A 83 -1.68 -20.75 -1.73
C GLU A 83 -3.11 -21.24 -1.84
N SER A 84 -3.33 -22.14 -2.81
CA SER A 84 -4.61 -22.82 -2.96
C SER A 84 -4.85 -23.74 -1.76
N GLY A 85 -6.06 -23.74 -1.22
CA GLY A 85 -6.47 -24.61 -0.11
C GLY A 85 -6.28 -24.00 1.28
N LEU A 86 -5.60 -22.87 1.40
CA LEU A 86 -5.53 -22.09 2.64
C LEU A 86 -6.57 -20.97 2.63
N SER A 87 -6.98 -20.54 3.83
CA SER A 87 -7.70 -19.28 4.01
C SER A 87 -6.80 -18.28 4.72
N TYR A 88 -7.03 -17.00 4.48
CA TYR A 88 -6.19 -15.92 4.98
C TYR A 88 -7.04 -14.87 5.67
N LYS A 89 -6.60 -14.44 6.86
CA LYS A 89 -7.08 -13.23 7.51
C LYS A 89 -6.15 -12.09 7.15
N LEU A 90 -6.73 -11.02 6.64
CA LEU A 90 -6.03 -9.84 6.16
C LEU A 90 -6.57 -8.63 6.90
N LYS A 91 -5.65 -7.77 7.33
CA LYS A 91 -5.96 -6.48 7.93
C LYS A 91 -5.12 -5.42 7.27
N ALA A 92 -5.74 -4.31 6.91
CA ALA A 92 -5.04 -3.15 6.39
C ALA A 92 -5.64 -1.90 7.02
N ASN A 93 -4.79 -1.13 7.69
CA ASN A 93 -5.11 0.22 8.16
C ASN A 93 -4.35 1.24 7.32
N LYS A 94 -4.87 2.46 7.24
CA LYS A 94 -4.13 3.58 6.64
C LYS A 94 -2.80 3.74 7.37
N ILE A 95 -1.69 3.84 6.63
CA ILE A 95 -0.39 4.12 7.24
C ILE A 95 -0.41 5.46 7.96
N VAL A 96 0.20 5.50 9.15
CA VAL A 96 0.40 6.73 9.90
C VAL A 96 1.89 6.99 10.16
N GLN A 97 2.23 8.23 10.53
CA GLN A 97 3.61 8.62 10.85
C GLN A 97 4.13 7.96 12.14
N HIS A 98 3.23 7.59 13.06
CA HIS A 98 3.54 7.16 14.43
C HIS A 98 4.43 8.14 15.21
N ALA A 99 4.33 9.43 14.89
CA ALA A 99 5.00 10.46 15.67
C ALA A 99 4.28 10.62 17.02
N THR A 100 5.07 10.89 18.06
CA THR A 100 4.57 11.17 19.42
C THR A 100 4.34 12.66 19.66
N SER A 101 5.00 13.52 18.89
CA SER A 101 4.83 14.97 18.88
C SER A 101 5.19 15.58 17.52
N LEU A 102 4.99 16.90 17.37
CA LEU A 102 5.39 17.62 16.16
C LEU A 102 6.91 17.69 16.01
N GLU A 103 7.64 17.83 17.12
CA GLU A 103 9.10 17.83 17.16
C GLU A 103 9.65 16.47 16.74
N ASP A 104 9.04 15.38 17.23
CA ASP A 104 9.36 14.02 16.82
C ASP A 104 9.11 13.82 15.32
N LEU A 105 7.97 14.29 14.79
CA LEU A 105 7.70 14.26 13.35
C LEU A 105 8.75 15.02 12.53
N ILE A 106 9.18 16.19 12.99
CA ILE A 106 10.23 17.00 12.34
C ILE A 106 11.56 16.25 12.36
N ASP A 107 11.94 15.66 13.49
CA ASP A 107 13.19 14.91 13.62
C ASP A 107 13.20 13.65 12.74
N GLN A 108 12.10 12.89 12.73
CA GLN A 108 11.92 11.76 11.82
C GLN A 108 12.01 12.19 10.35
N SER A 109 11.41 13.32 9.99
CA SER A 109 11.50 13.88 8.63
C SER A 109 12.94 14.27 8.25
N LYS A 110 13.69 14.89 9.18
CA LYS A 110 15.11 15.23 8.98
C LYS A 110 15.96 13.99 8.78
N LYS A 111 15.72 12.93 9.57
CA LYS A 111 16.38 11.63 9.42
C LYS A 111 16.05 10.99 8.08
N ALA A 112 14.79 11.02 7.65
CA ALA A 112 14.34 10.48 6.37
C ALA A 112 15.00 11.18 5.18
N MET A 113 15.11 12.52 5.18
CA MET A 113 15.82 13.27 4.14
C MET A 113 17.29 12.88 3.99
N LYS A 114 17.92 12.43 5.08
CA LYS A 114 19.32 11.98 5.13
C LYS A 114 19.47 10.47 4.99
N SER A 115 18.37 9.74 4.80
CA SER A 115 18.40 8.29 4.66
C SER A 115 19.13 7.87 3.39
N GLN A 116 19.80 6.71 3.45
CA GLN A 116 20.54 6.19 2.30
C GLN A 116 19.62 5.95 1.10
N GLU A 117 18.35 5.60 1.35
CA GLU A 117 17.34 5.40 0.31
C GLU A 117 17.08 6.69 -0.49
N ILE A 118 16.78 7.79 0.19
CA ILE A 118 16.57 9.10 -0.46
C ILE A 118 17.84 9.57 -1.15
N LEU A 119 19.01 9.43 -0.50
CA LEU A 119 20.29 9.82 -1.11
C LEU A 119 20.59 9.02 -2.38
N ASN A 120 20.28 7.72 -2.40
CA ASN A 120 20.45 6.88 -3.59
C ASN A 120 19.48 7.30 -4.70
N LEU A 121 18.21 7.52 -4.37
CA LEU A 121 17.20 7.98 -5.32
C LEU A 121 17.60 9.31 -5.97
N VAL A 122 18.03 10.28 -5.16
CA VAL A 122 18.52 11.58 -5.65
C VAL A 122 19.68 11.39 -6.62
N ARG A 123 20.66 10.55 -6.27
CA ARG A 123 21.81 10.26 -7.12
C ARG A 123 21.40 9.63 -8.46
N GLU A 124 20.44 8.72 -8.44
CA GLU A 124 19.93 8.08 -9.66
C GLU A 124 19.20 9.07 -10.57
N LEU A 125 18.37 9.95 -9.99
CA LEU A 125 17.68 11.01 -10.74
C LEU A 125 18.68 11.99 -11.37
N GLU A 126 19.68 12.42 -10.61
CA GLU A 126 20.74 13.31 -11.11
C GLU A 126 21.57 12.66 -12.22
N ARG A 127 21.84 11.35 -12.11
CA ARG A 127 22.49 10.57 -13.19
C ARG A 127 21.66 10.58 -14.48
N CYS A 128 20.35 10.64 -14.36
CA CYS A 128 19.42 10.80 -15.49
C CYS A 128 19.24 12.26 -15.94
N SER A 129 20.15 13.17 -15.52
CA SER A 129 20.09 14.61 -15.82
C SER A 129 18.83 15.32 -15.31
N ILE A 130 18.19 14.77 -14.27
CA ILE A 130 17.06 15.40 -13.58
C ILE A 130 17.62 16.27 -12.45
N THR A 131 17.29 17.56 -12.46
CA THR A 131 17.62 18.46 -11.35
C THR A 131 16.69 18.21 -10.17
N VAL A 132 17.26 17.81 -9.03
CA VAL A 132 16.52 17.61 -7.79
C VAL A 132 16.75 18.79 -6.85
N ALA A 133 15.66 19.45 -6.43
CA ALA A 133 15.73 20.49 -5.40
C ALA A 133 16.05 19.85 -4.04
N LYS A 134 17.13 20.32 -3.40
CA LYS A 134 17.60 19.82 -2.10
C LYS A 134 17.49 20.94 -1.06
N PRO A 135 16.33 21.08 -0.38
CA PRO A 135 16.20 22.08 0.67
C PRO A 135 17.17 21.75 1.82
N GLU A 136 17.80 22.78 2.38
CA GLU A 136 18.75 22.62 3.50
C GLU A 136 18.04 22.13 4.77
N GLU A 137 16.77 22.52 4.95
CA GLU A 137 15.96 22.18 6.11
C GLU A 137 14.56 21.69 5.72
N VAL A 138 13.98 20.88 6.60
CA VAL A 138 12.55 20.57 6.57
C VAL A 138 11.73 21.83 6.84
N LYS A 139 10.44 21.81 6.48
CA LYS A 139 9.51 22.92 6.74
C LYS A 139 9.60 23.37 8.20
N ASP A 140 9.63 24.67 8.42
CA ASP A 140 9.61 25.24 9.76
C ASP A 140 8.32 24.83 10.51
N MET A 141 8.40 24.86 11.84
CA MET A 141 7.34 24.39 12.73
C MET A 141 6.02 25.15 12.52
N LYS A 142 6.08 26.45 12.22
CA LYS A 142 4.89 27.28 12.02
C LYS A 142 4.16 26.83 10.76
N ARG A 143 4.85 26.75 9.63
CA ARG A 143 4.29 26.32 8.34
C ARG A 143 3.82 24.87 8.38
N LEU A 144 4.54 24.00 9.08
CA LEU A 144 4.12 22.61 9.28
C LEU A 144 2.81 22.55 10.09
N SER A 145 2.71 23.30 11.18
CA SER A 145 1.50 23.35 12.01
C SER A 145 0.28 23.92 11.27
N GLU A 146 0.48 24.94 10.44
CA GLU A 146 -0.55 25.52 9.58
C GLU A 146 -1.07 24.47 8.57
N LYS A 147 -0.16 23.74 7.93
CA LYS A 147 -0.52 22.65 7.01
C LYS A 147 -1.27 21.53 7.74
N ILE A 148 -0.82 21.10 8.91
CA ILE A 148 -1.48 20.04 9.68
C ILE A 148 -2.91 20.44 10.06
N LYS A 149 -3.11 21.69 10.50
CA LYS A 149 -4.45 22.21 10.79
C LYS A 149 -5.34 22.29 9.56
N SER A 150 -4.82 22.82 8.45
CA SER A 150 -5.57 23.03 7.21
C SER A 150 -5.93 21.72 6.50
N ASP A 151 -4.93 20.84 6.32
CA ASP A 151 -5.03 19.72 5.39
C ASP A 151 -5.39 18.41 6.09
N TYR A 152 -5.08 18.31 7.38
CA TYR A 152 -5.21 17.07 8.17
C TYR A 152 -6.05 17.27 9.43
N ASN A 153 -6.83 18.36 9.53
CA ASN A 153 -7.69 18.67 10.68
C ASN A 153 -6.97 18.64 12.05
N GLY A 154 -5.68 18.97 12.06
CA GLY A 154 -4.87 18.95 13.27
C GLY A 154 -4.19 17.61 13.58
N ASP A 155 -4.44 16.56 12.79
CA ASP A 155 -3.83 15.25 12.97
C ASP A 155 -2.46 15.18 12.29
N PHE A 156 -1.40 15.24 13.10
CA PHE A 156 -0.02 15.19 12.62
C PHE A 156 0.45 13.77 12.27
N ASN A 157 -0.37 12.75 12.50
CA ASN A 157 -0.07 11.37 12.12
C ASN A 157 -0.57 11.00 10.72
N GLN A 158 -1.23 11.92 10.01
CA GLN A 158 -1.64 11.78 8.60
C GLN A 158 -0.67 12.43 7.62
#